data_AF-A0A842N930-F1
#
_entry.id   AF-A0A842N930-F1
#
_cell.length_a   1.000
_cell.length_b   1.000
_cell.length_c   1.000
_cell.angle_alpha   90.00
_cell.angle_beta   90.00
_cell.angle_gamma   90.00
#
_symmetry.space_group_name_H-M   'P 1'
#
loop_
_entity.id
_entity.type
_entity.pdbx_description
1 polymer ?
#
loop_
_entity_poly.entity_id
_entity_poly.type
_entity_poly.pdbx_seq_one_letter_code
_entity_poly.pdbx_strand_id
1 'polypeptide(L)'
;MVTYNDLYEYLRKERYSEELQALPKKFLSEVFEYFEEKKKFSDNGGDMFSDVMIKTKKKLENSMAIFKELITRRKKKILTLAYVASETGISKRDFENLLGFERDLFEEIVKSLEKADKNLNESMVTSKEDTNTFLLARFLMDVE
;
A
#
# COMPACT_ATOMS: atom_id res chain seq x y z
N MET A 1 3.42 2.50 -25.33
CA MET A 1 2.48 1.39 -25.58
C MET A 1 3.06 0.17 -24.88
N VAL A 2 2.46 -0.24 -23.76
CA VAL A 2 3.00 -1.27 -22.88
C VAL A 2 2.59 -2.66 -23.40
N THR A 3 3.54 -3.58 -23.46
CA THR A 3 3.30 -4.97 -23.88
C THR A 3 3.15 -5.88 -22.66
N TYR A 4 2.54 -7.06 -22.84
CA TYR A 4 2.50 -8.10 -21.80
C TYR A 4 3.87 -8.44 -21.21
N ASN A 5 4.91 -8.50 -22.06
CA ASN A 5 6.28 -8.76 -21.61
C ASN A 5 6.82 -7.62 -20.73
N ASP A 6 6.44 -6.37 -21.03
CA ASP A 6 6.84 -5.23 -20.22
C ASP A 6 6.19 -5.31 -18.84
N LEU A 7 4.90 -5.64 -18.75
CA LEU A 7 4.21 -5.88 -17.46
C LEU A 7 4.90 -6.97 -16.64
N TYR A 8 5.34 -8.04 -17.29
CA TYR A 8 6.08 -9.12 -16.63
C TYR A 8 7.44 -8.65 -16.12
N GLU A 9 8.19 -7.88 -16.93
CA GLU A 9 9.48 -7.31 -16.53
C GLU A 9 9.34 -6.30 -15.40
N TYR A 10 8.29 -5.47 -15.39
CA TYR A 10 7.98 -4.58 -14.27
C TYR A 10 7.66 -5.38 -13.00
N LEU A 11 6.84 -6.43 -13.08
CA LEU A 11 6.55 -7.30 -11.93
C LEU A 11 7.82 -7.98 -11.42
N ARG A 12 8.68 -8.45 -12.32
CA ARG A 12 9.93 -9.10 -11.98
C ARG A 12 10.84 -8.14 -11.22
N LYS A 13 11.08 -6.95 -11.75
CA LYS A 13 11.91 -5.91 -11.11
C LYS A 13 11.34 -5.49 -9.76
N GLU A 14 10.02 -5.32 -9.66
CA GLU A 14 9.34 -5.02 -8.40
C GLU A 14 9.48 -6.15 -7.36
N ARG A 15 9.53 -7.42 -7.81
CA ARG A 15 9.71 -8.59 -6.94
C ARG A 15 11.13 -8.72 -6.38
N TYR A 16 12.15 -8.43 -7.18
CA TYR A 16 13.55 -8.61 -6.79
C TYR A 16 14.19 -7.36 -6.19
N SER A 17 13.64 -6.18 -6.43
CA SER A 17 14.07 -4.95 -5.78
C SER A 17 13.51 -4.88 -4.36
N GLU A 18 14.33 -4.55 -3.38
CA GLU A 18 13.85 -4.18 -2.04
C GLU A 18 13.27 -2.76 -2.04
N GLU A 19 13.89 -1.85 -2.81
CA GLU A 19 13.46 -0.48 -3.00
C GLU A 19 12.25 -0.39 -3.95
N LEU A 20 11.47 0.70 -3.80
CA LEU A 20 10.35 1.00 -4.68
C LEU A 20 10.87 1.36 -6.07
N GLN A 21 10.45 0.61 -7.09
CA GLN A 21 10.87 0.88 -8.45
C GLN A 21 10.27 2.20 -8.96
N ALA A 22 11.09 3.01 -9.63
CA ALA A 22 10.63 4.15 -10.41
C ALA A 22 9.75 3.65 -11.58
N LEU A 23 8.46 3.98 -11.54
CA LEU A 23 7.56 3.74 -12.66
C LEU A 23 7.37 5.03 -13.47
N PRO A 24 7.27 4.95 -14.80
CA PRO A 24 6.92 6.11 -15.62
C PRO A 24 5.60 6.72 -15.17
N LYS A 25 5.50 8.05 -15.12
CA LYS A 25 4.27 8.76 -14.74
C LYS A 25 3.06 8.41 -15.61
N LYS A 26 3.32 8.02 -16.87
CA LYS A 26 2.30 7.58 -17.85
C LYS A 26 2.01 6.08 -17.82
N PHE A 27 2.68 5.31 -16.96
CA PHE A 27 2.54 3.86 -16.92
C PHE A 27 1.09 3.41 -16.75
N LEU A 28 0.35 4.03 -15.84
CA LEU A 28 -1.07 3.71 -15.64
C LEU A 28 -1.89 3.95 -16.91
N SER A 29 -1.73 5.11 -17.54
CA SER A 29 -2.45 5.47 -18.77
C SER A 29 -2.16 4.46 -19.88
N GLU A 30 -0.90 4.09 -20.09
CA GLU A 30 -0.52 3.12 -21.12
C GLU A 30 -1.04 1.71 -20.83
N VAL A 31 -1.12 1.31 -19.55
CA VAL A 31 -1.70 0.02 -19.14
C VAL A 31 -3.21 0.00 -19.32
N PHE A 32 -3.89 1.10 -18.99
CA PHE A 32 -5.33 1.23 -19.22
C PHE A 32 -5.68 1.24 -20.71
N GLU A 33 -4.91 1.96 -21.53
CA GLU A 33 -5.05 1.92 -22.99
C GLU A 33 -4.87 0.50 -23.54
N TYR A 34 -3.85 -0.24 -23.07
CA TYR A 34 -3.65 -1.64 -23.45
C TYR A 34 -4.84 -2.53 -23.06
N PHE A 35 -5.41 -2.36 -21.87
CA PHE A 35 -6.58 -3.12 -21.44
C PHE A 35 -7.84 -2.75 -22.23
N GLU A 36 -8.06 -1.47 -22.53
CA GLU A 36 -9.18 -1.03 -23.36
C GLU A 36 -9.10 -1.58 -24.78
N GLU A 37 -7.94 -1.53 -25.42
CA GLU A 37 -7.73 -2.07 -26.76
C GLU A 37 -8.01 -3.58 -26.80
N LYS A 38 -7.51 -4.33 -25.81
CA LYS A 38 -7.75 -5.78 -25.73
C LYS A 38 -9.19 -6.12 -25.39
N LYS A 39 -9.90 -5.28 -24.64
CA LYS A 39 -11.32 -5.45 -24.34
C LYS A 39 -12.18 -5.15 -25.57
N LYS A 40 -11.94 -4.06 -26.28
CA LYS A 40 -12.63 -3.69 -27.54
C LYS A 40 -12.46 -4.76 -28.63
N PHE A 41 -11.27 -5.37 -28.71
CA PHE A 41 -11.02 -6.51 -29.60
C PHE A 41 -11.84 -7.76 -29.25
N SER A 42 -12.22 -7.93 -27.98
CA SER A 42 -13.01 -9.07 -27.51
C SER A 42 -14.52 -8.85 -27.65
N ASP A 43 -15.01 -7.61 -27.64
CA ASP A 43 -16.44 -7.30 -27.71
C ASP A 43 -16.94 -7.11 -29.16
N ASN A 44 -16.10 -6.62 -30.08
CA ASN A 44 -16.51 -6.32 -31.47
C ASN A 44 -16.40 -7.54 -32.43
N GLY A 45 -15.94 -8.69 -31.96
CA GLY A 45 -15.67 -9.88 -32.78
C GLY A 45 -16.84 -10.87 -32.83
N GLY A 46 -17.92 -10.52 -33.54
CA GLY A 46 -19.05 -11.43 -33.78
C GLY A 46 -18.64 -12.72 -34.50
N ASP A 47 -18.86 -13.84 -33.82
CA ASP A 47 -19.17 -15.19 -34.34
C ASP A 47 -18.13 -16.00 -35.16
N MET A 48 -16.95 -15.49 -35.54
CA MET A 48 -15.97 -16.29 -36.33
C MET A 48 -14.63 -16.63 -35.64
N PHE A 49 -14.39 -16.22 -34.40
CA PHE A 49 -13.07 -16.37 -33.73
C PHE A 49 -13.16 -16.85 -32.27
N SER A 50 -14.06 -17.77 -31.93
CA SER A 50 -14.27 -18.23 -30.54
C SER A 50 -12.97 -18.63 -29.82
N ASP A 51 -12.10 -19.41 -30.46
CA ASP A 51 -10.86 -19.90 -29.85
C ASP A 51 -9.78 -18.82 -29.68
N VAL A 52 -9.69 -17.88 -30.63
CA VAL A 52 -8.75 -16.74 -30.56
C VAL A 52 -9.24 -15.70 -29.56
N MET A 53 -10.55 -15.48 -29.46
CA MET A 53 -11.20 -14.65 -28.46
C MET A 53 -10.98 -15.21 -27.05
N ILE A 54 -11.18 -16.52 -26.84
CA ILE A 54 -10.94 -17.16 -25.55
C ILE A 54 -9.46 -17.03 -25.14
N LYS A 55 -8.52 -17.25 -26.07
CA LYS A 55 -7.08 -17.06 -25.80
C LYS A 55 -6.74 -15.60 -25.49
N THR A 56 -7.37 -14.64 -26.17
CA THR A 56 -7.15 -13.21 -25.95
C THR A 56 -7.73 -12.76 -24.61
N LYS A 57 -8.93 -13.22 -24.26
CA LYS A 57 -9.55 -13.00 -22.95
C LYS A 57 -8.70 -13.57 -21.81
N LYS A 58 -8.20 -14.80 -21.95
CA LYS A 58 -7.26 -15.40 -20.98
C LYS A 58 -5.97 -14.58 -20.84
N LYS A 59 -5.40 -14.09 -21.95
CA LYS A 59 -4.23 -13.19 -21.90
C LYS A 59 -4.55 -11.88 -21.18
N LEU A 60 -5.75 -11.33 -21.40
CA LEU A 60 -6.22 -10.13 -20.73
C LEU A 60 -6.35 -10.38 -19.21
N GLU A 61 -7.03 -11.45 -18.81
CA GLU A 61 -7.17 -11.87 -17.40
C GLU A 61 -5.80 -12.07 -16.73
N ASN A 62 -4.87 -12.76 -17.39
CA ASN A 62 -3.50 -12.94 -16.89
C ASN A 62 -2.76 -11.60 -16.76
N SER A 63 -2.95 -10.67 -17.70
CA SER A 63 -2.34 -9.34 -17.64
C SER A 63 -2.90 -8.52 -16.48
N MET A 64 -4.22 -8.59 -16.25
CA MET A 64 -4.86 -7.95 -15.09
C MET A 64 -4.35 -8.53 -13.77
N ALA A 65 -4.17 -9.86 -13.70
CA ALA A 65 -3.63 -10.52 -12.52
C ALA A 65 -2.20 -10.04 -12.20
N ILE A 66 -1.32 -9.97 -13.21
CA ILE A 66 0.05 -9.44 -13.09
C ILE A 66 0.03 -7.99 -12.61
N PHE A 67 -0.82 -7.15 -13.20
CA PHE A 67 -0.95 -5.76 -12.80
C PHE A 67 -1.43 -5.63 -11.35
N LYS A 68 -2.44 -6.40 -10.95
CA LYS A 68 -2.94 -6.41 -9.57
C LYS A 68 -1.86 -6.85 -8.59
N GLU A 69 -1.08 -7.88 -8.93
CA GLU A 69 0.05 -8.34 -8.11
C GLU A 69 1.11 -7.25 -7.96
N LEU A 70 1.48 -6.59 -9.06
CA LEU A 70 2.43 -5.48 -9.06
C LEU A 70 1.97 -4.35 -8.12
N ILE A 71 0.71 -3.94 -8.20
CA ILE A 71 0.16 -2.89 -7.31
C ILE A 71 0.15 -3.35 -5.85
N THR A 72 -0.21 -4.61 -5.55
CA THR A 72 -0.18 -5.11 -4.16
C THR A 72 1.24 -5.13 -3.59
N ARG A 73 2.24 -5.53 -4.38
CA ARG A 73 3.65 -5.52 -3.97
C ARG A 73 4.14 -4.10 -3.70
N ARG A 74 3.79 -3.15 -4.58
CA ARG A 74 4.10 -1.72 -4.39
C ARG A 74 3.47 -1.17 -3.12
N LYS A 75 2.18 -1.42 -2.88
CA LYS A 75 1.51 -0.99 -1.64
C LYS A 75 2.21 -1.49 -0.38
N LYS A 76 2.68 -2.74 -0.38
CA LYS A 76 3.45 -3.30 0.74
C LYS A 76 4.74 -2.51 0.99
N LYS A 77 5.50 -2.19 -0.07
CA LYS A 77 6.72 -1.39 0.05
C LYS A 77 6.45 0.03 0.52
N ILE A 78 5.38 0.66 0.02
CA ILE A 78 4.95 2.00 0.44
C ILE A 78 4.64 2.03 1.93
N LEU A 79 3.97 0.99 2.46
CA LEU A 79 3.71 0.88 3.89
C LEU A 79 5.00 0.75 4.71
N THR A 80 5.96 -0.06 4.25
CA THR A 80 7.27 -0.17 4.90
C THR A 80 8.03 1.15 4.86
N LEU A 81 7.99 1.87 3.74
CA LEU A 81 8.58 3.19 3.63
C LEU A 81 7.88 4.21 4.54
N ALA A 82 6.56 4.17 4.64
CA ALA A 82 5.79 5.07 5.51
C ALA A 82 6.14 4.84 6.98
N TYR A 83 6.34 3.59 7.38
CA TYR A 83 6.80 3.24 8.72
C TYR A 83 8.21 3.80 8.99
N VAL A 84 9.18 3.57 8.10
CA VAL A 84 10.54 4.11 8.24
C VAL A 84 10.53 5.64 8.26
N ALA A 85 9.70 6.27 7.43
CA ALA A 85 9.56 7.72 7.39
C ALA A 85 8.96 8.30 8.68
N SER A 86 8.00 7.59 9.30
CA SER A 86 7.42 7.97 10.61
C SER A 86 8.48 7.94 11.72
N GLU A 87 9.34 6.91 11.72
CA GLU A 87 10.39 6.74 12.74
C GLU A 87 11.59 7.68 12.54
N THR A 88 12.01 7.91 11.29
CA THR A 88 13.27 8.62 10.98
C THR A 88 13.08 10.07 10.54
N GLY A 89 11.88 10.47 10.12
CA GLY A 89 11.59 11.81 9.61
C GLY A 89 12.26 12.17 8.26
N ILE A 90 12.95 11.21 7.61
CA ILE A 90 13.65 11.43 6.34
C ILE A 90 12.83 10.77 5.22
N SER A 91 12.20 11.56 4.35
CA SER A 91 11.33 11.02 3.28
C SER A 91 11.56 11.61 1.88
N LYS A 92 12.45 12.59 1.70
CA LYS A 92 12.49 13.38 0.45
C LYS A 92 12.88 12.62 -0.82
N ARG A 93 13.72 11.57 -0.73
CA ARG A 93 14.18 10.81 -1.91
C ARG A 93 13.13 9.83 -2.43
N ASP A 94 12.30 9.30 -1.55
CA ASP A 94 11.39 8.20 -1.91
C ASP A 94 10.07 8.68 -2.53
N PHE A 95 9.76 9.99 -2.44
CA PHE A 95 8.58 10.58 -3.08
C PHE A 95 8.65 10.63 -4.61
N GLU A 96 9.84 10.68 -5.19
CA GLU A 96 9.99 10.82 -6.64
C GLU A 96 9.52 9.55 -7.40
N ASN A 97 9.55 8.39 -6.72
CA ASN A 97 9.20 7.09 -7.28
C ASN A 97 7.72 6.71 -7.06
N LEU A 98 6.97 7.52 -6.29
CA LEU A 98 5.55 7.31 -6.03
C LEU A 98 4.68 7.90 -7.15
N LEU A 99 3.66 7.13 -7.57
CA LEU A 99 2.60 7.65 -8.43
C LEU A 99 1.74 8.66 -7.66
N GLY A 100 1.03 9.55 -8.37
CA GLY A 100 0.23 10.61 -7.73
C GLY A 100 -0.73 10.09 -6.66
N PHE A 101 -1.51 9.05 -6.97
CA PHE A 101 -2.42 8.42 -6.01
C PHE A 101 -1.70 7.68 -4.87
N GLU A 102 -0.47 7.19 -5.10
CA GLU A 102 0.34 6.52 -4.07
C GLU A 102 0.87 7.54 -3.06
N ARG A 103 1.15 8.78 -3.49
CA ARG A 103 1.57 9.88 -2.62
C ARG A 103 0.45 10.28 -1.67
N ASP A 104 -0.77 10.45 -2.17
CA ASP A 104 -1.92 10.80 -1.34
C ASP A 104 -2.15 9.74 -0.25
N LEU A 105 -2.08 8.46 -0.64
CA LEU A 105 -2.19 7.33 0.30
C LEU A 105 -1.04 7.35 1.34
N PHE A 106 0.19 7.60 0.91
CA PHE A 106 1.34 7.66 1.79
C PHE A 106 1.20 8.78 2.84
N GLU A 107 0.79 9.98 2.41
CA GLU A 107 0.59 11.11 3.33
C GLU A 107 -0.50 10.81 4.37
N GLU A 108 -1.59 10.14 3.98
CA GLU A 108 -2.65 9.73 4.90
C GLU A 108 -2.19 8.68 5.93
N ILE A 109 -1.37 7.72 5.49
CA ILE A 109 -0.78 6.70 6.37
C ILE A 109 0.16 7.36 7.40
N VAL A 110 1.06 8.23 6.95
CA VAL A 110 2.00 8.93 7.85
C VAL A 110 1.26 9.77 8.89
N LYS A 111 0.25 10.55 8.47
CA LYS A 111 -0.60 11.31 9.40
C LYS A 111 -1.30 10.42 10.42
N SER A 112 -1.74 9.24 10.00
CA SER A 112 -2.39 8.26 10.89
C SER A 112 -1.41 7.66 11.89
N LEU A 113 -0.18 7.38 11.48
CA LEU A 113 0.89 6.90 12.35
C LEU A 113 1.28 7.97 13.39
N GLU A 114 1.54 9.21 12.95
CA GLU A 114 1.84 10.33 13.86
C GLU A 114 0.72 10.57 14.89
N LYS A 115 -0.55 10.40 14.48
CA LYS A 115 -1.69 10.51 15.40
C LYS A 115 -1.71 9.37 16.42
N ALA A 116 -1.40 8.15 15.99
CA ALA A 116 -1.30 7.00 16.89
C ALA A 116 -0.18 7.21 17.92
N ASP A 117 0.98 7.71 17.49
CA ASP A 117 2.11 7.99 18.37
C ASP A 117 1.80 9.10 19.37
N LYS A 118 1.10 10.16 18.95
CA LYS A 118 0.61 11.22 19.85
C LYS A 118 -0.36 10.68 20.91
N ASN A 119 -1.34 9.89 20.51
CA ASN A 119 -2.29 9.27 21.44
C ASN A 119 -1.59 8.34 22.45
N LEU A 120 -0.57 7.60 22.01
CA LEU A 120 0.22 6.72 22.86
C LEU A 120 1.02 7.53 23.88
N ASN A 121 1.66 8.61 23.44
CA ASN A 121 2.35 9.54 24.33
C ASN A 121 1.39 10.20 25.34
N GLU A 122 0.20 10.63 24.91
CA GLU A 122 -0.83 11.18 25.81
C GLU A 122 -1.30 10.15 26.84
N SER A 123 -1.45 8.88 26.43
CA SER A 123 -1.82 7.78 27.34
C SER A 123 -0.70 7.46 28.34
N MET A 124 0.57 7.51 27.93
CA MET A 124 1.73 7.37 28.82
C MET A 124 1.83 8.53 29.82
N VAL A 125 1.51 9.75 29.40
CA VAL A 125 1.48 10.93 30.30
C VAL A 125 0.31 10.83 31.30
N THR A 126 -0.83 10.29 30.88
CA THR A 126 -2.03 10.11 31.72
C THR A 126 -1.92 8.92 32.68
N SER A 127 -0.93 8.03 32.52
CA SER A 127 -0.66 6.92 33.44
C SER A 127 0.06 7.34 34.74
N LYS A 128 -0.02 8.62 35.11
CA LYS A 128 0.35 9.09 36.45
C LYS A 128 -0.92 9.26 37.28
N GLU A 129 -0.94 8.53 38.39
CA GLU A 129 -1.98 8.45 39.42
C GLU A 129 -2.95 7.26 39.35
N ASP A 130 -2.45 6.05 39.13
CA ASP A 130 -2.84 4.98 40.07
C ASP A 130 -2.14 5.27 41.41
N THR A 131 -2.67 6.26 42.13
CA THR A 131 -2.34 6.42 43.54
C THR A 131 -2.97 5.23 44.26
N ASN A 132 -2.24 4.11 44.32
CA ASN A 132 -2.39 3.14 45.38
C ASN A 132 -2.07 3.88 46.69
N THR A 133 -3.07 4.64 47.17
CA THR A 133 -3.09 5.30 48.46
C THR A 133 -3.29 4.20 49.48
N PHE A 134 -2.20 3.51 49.81
CA PHE A 134 -2.15 2.72 51.03
C PHE A 134 -2.27 3.70 52.20
N LEU A 135 -3.50 3.92 52.64
CA LEU A 135 -3.79 4.71 53.82
C LEU A 135 -3.40 3.89 55.05
N LEU A 136 -2.50 4.43 55.85
CA LEU A 136 -2.03 3.80 57.08
C LEU A 136 -3.15 3.87 58.12
N ALA A 137 -3.89 2.78 58.28
CA ALA A 137 -4.95 2.68 59.28
C ALA A 137 -4.34 2.36 60.65
N ARG A 138 -4.48 3.28 61.60
CA ARG A 138 -4.17 3.05 63.01
C ARG A 138 -5.48 2.73 63.74
N PHE A 139 -5.57 1.52 64.28
CA PHE A 139 -6.70 1.15 65.15
C PHE A 139 -6.61 1.95 66.45
N LEU A 140 -7.70 2.62 66.80
CA LEU A 140 -7.76 3.50 67.98
C LEU A 140 -8.28 2.78 69.24
N MET A 141 -8.87 1.60 69.09
CA MET A 141 -9.33 0.77 70.21
C MET A 141 -9.25 -0.70 69.82
N ASP A 142 -8.77 -1.52 70.75
CA ASP A 142 -8.89 -2.98 70.65
C ASP A 142 -10.31 -3.38 71.05
N VAL A 143 -10.90 -4.29 70.27
CA VAL A 143 -12.19 -4.89 70.58
C VAL A 143 -11.92 -6.11 71.45
N GLU A 144 -12.38 -6.07 72.71
CA GLU A 144 -12.40 -7.22 73.64
C GLU A 144 -13.29 -8.37 73.16
#